data_AF-A0A7S2V9F9-F1
#
_entry.id   AF-A0A7S2V9F9-F1
#
_cell.length_a   1.000
_cell.length_b   1.000
_cell.length_c   1.000
_cell.angle_alpha   90.00
_cell.angle_beta   90.00
_cell.angle_gamma   90.00
#
_symmetry.space_group_name_H-M   'P 1'
#
loop_
_entity.id
_entity.type
_entity.pdbx_description
1 polymer ?
#
loop_
_entity_poly.entity_id
_entity_poly.type
_entity_poly.pdbx_seq_one_letter_code
_entity_poly.pdbx_strand_id
1 'polypeptide(L)'
;PAAKALEKLPKFGFDASHFVGAVTSGEEAARYIVETYAHPQKVSKALMFTWDASDLNNPRLTALPTAFLDKVGPSIQVAATVDEADWLLLHGSEVWYRGRNDNDETDDVYDSLGDFIETGDMTDVVEPLLQQCLTRQLPCVCANPDCIVQTPTGGTAYMPGTIAQRYQEMGGTVTWFGKPQPQHFRACLETLQLPPHRVAHVGDSLVHDIAGAQSAGIPNIFVALTGIHAQDLSSPQDGSLPPKAELEQLFQQTRSEEGAVGIFPTHVVPAFQKAPES
;
A
#
# COMPACT_ATOMS: atom_id res chain seq x y z
N PRO A 1 3.78 2.71 -11.07
CA PRO A 1 4.28 3.31 -9.83
C PRO A 1 5.76 2.99 -9.55
N ALA A 2 6.24 1.81 -9.97
CA ALA A 2 7.64 1.41 -9.94
C ALA A 2 8.59 2.42 -10.60
N ALA A 3 8.29 2.90 -11.81
CA ALA A 3 9.14 3.89 -12.49
C ALA A 3 9.35 5.15 -11.63
N LYS A 4 8.26 5.70 -11.08
CA LYS A 4 8.30 6.86 -10.17
C LYS A 4 9.03 6.55 -8.86
N ALA A 5 8.96 5.31 -8.35
CA ALA A 5 9.73 4.91 -7.18
C ALA A 5 11.23 4.92 -7.47
N LEU A 6 11.66 4.38 -8.63
CA LEU A 6 13.05 4.37 -9.06
C LEU A 6 13.60 5.79 -9.31
N GLU A 7 12.80 6.68 -9.91
CA GLU A 7 13.17 8.09 -10.14
C GLU A 7 13.46 8.87 -8.85
N LYS A 8 12.91 8.43 -7.71
CA LYS A 8 13.15 9.07 -6.41
C LYS A 8 14.44 8.62 -5.74
N LEU A 9 15.00 7.46 -6.12
CA LEU A 9 16.18 6.87 -5.47
C LEU A 9 17.40 7.82 -5.40
N PRO A 10 17.75 8.57 -6.47
CA PRO A 10 18.87 9.51 -6.40
C PRO A 10 18.68 10.62 -5.37
N LYS A 11 17.44 11.04 -5.11
CA LYS A 11 17.13 12.07 -4.09
C LYS A 11 17.45 11.59 -2.66
N PHE A 12 17.44 10.27 -2.45
CA PHE A 12 17.81 9.64 -1.19
C PHE A 12 19.29 9.21 -1.15
N GLY A 13 20.08 9.55 -2.17
CA GLY A 13 21.50 9.20 -2.25
C GLY A 13 21.78 7.78 -2.72
N PHE A 14 20.80 7.10 -3.32
CA PHE A 14 20.98 5.78 -3.92
C PHE A 14 21.32 5.89 -5.41
N ASP A 15 22.33 5.15 -5.85
CA ASP A 15 22.64 4.98 -7.27
C ASP A 15 21.59 4.06 -7.92
N ALA A 16 20.82 4.59 -8.87
CA ALA A 16 19.79 3.83 -9.57
C ALA A 16 20.33 2.61 -10.32
N SER A 17 21.62 2.59 -10.69
CA SER A 17 22.26 1.44 -11.34
C SER A 17 22.38 0.20 -10.43
N HIS A 18 22.23 0.37 -9.12
CA HIS A 18 22.19 -0.75 -8.17
C HIS A 18 20.83 -1.48 -8.13
N PHE A 19 19.82 -1.00 -8.87
CA PHE A 19 18.46 -1.52 -8.82
C PHE A 19 18.08 -2.15 -10.15
N VAL A 20 17.56 -3.38 -10.10
CA VAL A 20 17.07 -4.09 -11.29
C VAL A 20 15.63 -3.71 -11.67
N GLY A 21 14.87 -3.16 -10.73
CA GLY A 21 13.46 -2.84 -10.89
C GLY A 21 12.80 -2.49 -9.56
N ALA A 22 11.49 -2.30 -9.60
CA ALA A 22 10.65 -2.08 -8.41
C ALA A 22 9.32 -2.81 -8.59
N VAL A 23 8.78 -3.31 -7.48
CA VAL A 23 7.45 -3.91 -7.39
C VAL A 23 6.62 -3.06 -6.43
N THR A 24 5.41 -2.72 -6.83
CA THR A 24 4.50 -1.89 -6.03
C THR A 24 3.13 -2.57 -5.92
N SER A 25 2.47 -2.41 -4.78
CA SER A 25 1.10 -2.92 -4.58
C SER A 25 0.15 -2.44 -5.68
N GLY A 26 0.31 -1.19 -6.14
CA GLY A 26 -0.50 -0.63 -7.22
C GLY A 26 -0.31 -1.34 -8.57
N GLU A 27 0.89 -1.84 -8.90
CA GLU A 27 1.10 -2.62 -10.12
C GLU A 27 0.52 -4.03 -10.04
N GLU A 28 0.62 -4.64 -8.86
CA GLU A 28 0.00 -5.95 -8.62
C GLU A 28 -1.53 -5.85 -8.64
N ALA A 29 -2.09 -4.83 -8.01
CA ALA A 29 -3.52 -4.53 -8.04
C ALA A 29 -3.99 -4.29 -9.47
N ALA A 30 -3.25 -3.50 -10.26
CA ALA A 30 -3.58 -3.26 -11.67
C ALA A 30 -3.59 -4.56 -12.48
N ARG A 31 -2.60 -5.45 -12.29
CA ARG A 31 -2.57 -6.76 -12.97
C ARG A 31 -3.77 -7.61 -12.60
N TYR A 32 -4.09 -7.71 -11.31
CA TYR A 32 -5.26 -8.44 -10.84
C TYR A 32 -6.57 -7.88 -11.41
N ILE A 33 -6.70 -6.55 -11.46
CA ILE A 33 -7.89 -5.89 -12.02
C ILE A 33 -8.07 -6.27 -13.49
N VAL A 34 -7.00 -6.27 -14.28
CA VAL A 34 -7.05 -6.70 -15.68
C VAL A 34 -7.49 -8.17 -15.78
N GLU A 35 -6.89 -9.05 -14.99
CA GLU A 35 -7.20 -10.48 -15.03
C GLU A 35 -8.63 -10.80 -14.56
N THR A 36 -9.17 -9.98 -13.64
CA THR A 36 -10.46 -10.25 -12.97
C THR A 36 -11.64 -9.55 -13.64
N TYR A 37 -11.46 -8.29 -14.05
CA TYR A 37 -12.56 -7.41 -14.46
C TYR A 37 -12.49 -6.95 -15.92
N ALA A 38 -11.32 -7.01 -16.57
CA ALA A 38 -11.23 -6.59 -17.96
C ALA A 38 -11.87 -7.62 -18.90
N HIS A 39 -12.70 -7.14 -19.84
CA HIS A 39 -13.35 -8.00 -20.81
C HIS A 39 -13.49 -7.29 -22.17
N PRO A 40 -13.21 -7.96 -23.32
CA PRO A 40 -13.24 -7.30 -24.63
C PRO A 40 -14.60 -6.73 -25.05
N GLN A 41 -15.69 -7.24 -24.48
CA GLN A 41 -17.07 -6.90 -24.87
C GLN A 41 -17.89 -6.29 -23.74
N LYS A 42 -17.30 -6.12 -22.55
CA LYS A 42 -18.03 -5.63 -21.37
C LYS A 42 -17.15 -4.61 -20.65
N VAL A 43 -17.75 -3.46 -20.36
CA VAL A 43 -17.16 -2.48 -19.45
C VAL A 43 -17.43 -2.92 -18.02
N SER A 44 -16.41 -2.86 -17.17
CA SER A 44 -16.56 -2.96 -15.72
C SER A 44 -16.28 -1.62 -15.07
N LYS A 45 -17.13 -1.21 -14.11
CA LYS A 45 -17.05 0.09 -13.46
C LYS A 45 -16.57 -0.01 -12.02
N ALA A 46 -15.52 0.74 -11.68
CA ALA A 46 -14.96 0.83 -10.34
C ALA A 46 -15.42 2.11 -9.63
N LEU A 47 -15.95 1.99 -8.42
CA LEU A 47 -16.08 3.12 -7.51
C LEU A 47 -14.70 3.43 -6.93
N MET A 48 -14.07 4.50 -7.42
CA MET A 48 -12.64 4.75 -7.21
C MET A 48 -12.38 5.81 -6.15
N PHE A 49 -11.78 5.42 -5.03
CA PHE A 49 -11.21 6.35 -4.05
C PHE A 49 -9.75 6.61 -4.40
N THR A 50 -9.36 7.87 -4.46
CA THR A 50 -8.05 8.31 -4.95
C THR A 50 -7.59 9.60 -4.29
N TRP A 51 -6.38 10.05 -4.68
CA TRP A 51 -5.81 11.34 -4.32
C TRP A 51 -6.53 12.47 -5.04
N ASP A 52 -6.68 13.60 -4.37
CA ASP A 52 -7.30 14.79 -4.95
C ASP A 52 -6.40 15.35 -6.05
N ALA A 53 -6.91 15.34 -7.28
CA ALA A 53 -6.23 15.85 -8.46
C ALA A 53 -6.85 17.16 -8.98
N SER A 54 -7.82 17.73 -8.25
CA SER A 54 -8.33 19.07 -8.53
C SER A 54 -7.30 20.15 -8.21
N ASP A 55 -6.40 19.91 -7.24
CA ASP A 55 -5.17 20.67 -7.01
C ASP A 55 -3.94 19.88 -7.46
N LEU A 56 -3.36 20.27 -8.59
CA LEU A 56 -2.13 19.65 -9.12
C LEU A 56 -0.89 19.88 -8.25
N ASN A 57 -0.96 20.77 -7.26
CA ASN A 57 0.11 20.99 -6.28
C ASN A 57 -0.04 20.13 -5.02
N ASN A 58 -1.08 19.28 -4.94
CA ASN A 58 -1.28 18.37 -3.82
C ASN A 58 -0.01 17.51 -3.61
N PRO A 59 0.67 17.62 -2.45
CA PRO A 59 1.93 16.92 -2.20
C PRO A 59 1.78 15.39 -2.14
N ARG A 60 0.56 14.89 -1.95
CA ARG A 60 0.22 13.45 -1.95
C ARG A 60 -0.04 12.92 -3.36
N LEU A 61 -0.33 13.80 -4.32
CA LEU A 61 -0.58 13.44 -5.71
C LEU A 61 0.73 13.08 -6.42
N THR A 62 1.08 11.80 -6.38
CA THR A 62 2.28 11.30 -7.10
C THR A 62 2.04 11.11 -8.59
N ALA A 63 0.79 10.93 -9.02
CA ALA A 63 0.34 10.78 -10.40
C ALA A 63 -1.16 11.11 -10.47
N LEU A 64 -1.64 11.55 -11.64
CA LEU A 64 -3.08 11.67 -11.87
C LEU A 64 -3.78 10.32 -11.70
N PRO A 65 -5.03 10.29 -11.20
CA PRO A 65 -5.82 9.05 -11.11
C PRO A 65 -5.92 8.28 -12.43
N THR A 66 -5.99 9.01 -13.55
CA THR A 66 -6.01 8.46 -14.91
C THR A 66 -4.79 7.60 -15.24
N ALA A 67 -3.61 7.91 -14.67
CA ALA A 67 -2.41 7.11 -14.89
C ALA A 67 -2.52 5.69 -14.30
N PHE A 68 -3.38 5.47 -13.31
CA PHE A 68 -3.73 4.12 -12.86
C PHE A 68 -4.72 3.46 -13.82
N LEU A 69 -5.73 4.19 -14.28
CA LEU A 69 -6.73 3.70 -15.24
C LEU A 69 -6.09 3.26 -16.57
N ASP A 70 -5.12 4.00 -17.07
CA ASP A 70 -4.35 3.65 -18.28
C ASP A 70 -3.67 2.28 -18.18
N LYS A 71 -3.35 1.83 -16.97
CA LYS A 71 -2.71 0.52 -16.72
C LYS A 71 -3.70 -0.64 -16.77
N VAL A 72 -4.95 -0.39 -16.38
CA VAL A 72 -5.99 -1.42 -16.34
C VAL A 72 -6.80 -1.47 -17.64
N GLY A 73 -6.63 -0.47 -18.51
CA GLY A 73 -7.12 -0.46 -19.87
C GLY A 73 -8.57 -0.01 -20.03
N PRO A 74 -9.03 0.18 -21.28
CA PRO A 74 -10.27 0.91 -21.59
C PRO A 74 -11.56 0.16 -21.23
N SER A 75 -11.49 -1.15 -20.96
CA SER A 75 -12.63 -1.92 -20.47
C SER A 75 -12.94 -1.65 -18.99
N ILE A 76 -12.04 -0.98 -18.27
CA ILE A 76 -12.27 -0.53 -16.90
C ILE A 76 -12.58 0.95 -16.91
N GLN A 77 -13.72 1.31 -16.33
CA GLN A 77 -14.17 2.69 -16.22
C GLN A 77 -14.46 3.05 -14.76
N VAL A 78 -14.60 4.33 -14.48
CA VAL A 78 -14.97 4.83 -13.16
C VAL A 78 -16.48 4.89 -13.05
N ALA A 79 -17.01 4.45 -11.91
CA ALA A 79 -18.42 4.57 -11.57
C ALA A 79 -18.73 5.98 -11.06
N ALA A 80 -19.65 6.66 -11.73
CA ALA A 80 -20.17 7.96 -11.32
C ALA A 80 -21.17 7.85 -10.16
N THR A 81 -21.77 6.69 -9.91
CA THR A 81 -22.65 6.45 -8.75
C THR A 81 -22.36 5.11 -8.12
N VAL A 82 -22.78 4.93 -6.85
CA VAL A 82 -22.69 3.61 -6.21
C VAL A 82 -23.53 2.59 -6.99
N ASP A 83 -24.69 2.95 -7.55
CA ASP A 83 -25.61 2.01 -8.22
C ASP A 83 -25.03 1.38 -9.50
N GLU A 84 -24.16 2.09 -10.20
CA GLU A 84 -23.55 1.58 -11.44
C GLU A 84 -22.20 0.88 -11.23
N ALA A 85 -21.64 0.94 -10.01
CA ALA A 85 -20.38 0.29 -9.71
C ALA A 85 -20.51 -1.23 -9.75
N ASP A 86 -19.50 -1.92 -10.26
CA ASP A 86 -19.36 -3.38 -10.17
C ASP A 86 -18.47 -3.78 -8.97
N TRP A 87 -17.57 -2.89 -8.54
CA TRP A 87 -16.57 -3.11 -7.49
C TRP A 87 -15.99 -1.79 -6.96
N LEU A 88 -15.25 -1.82 -5.84
CA LEU A 88 -14.53 -0.66 -5.29
C LEU A 88 -13.02 -0.73 -5.58
N LEU A 89 -12.42 0.42 -5.88
CA LEU A 89 -10.97 0.59 -5.96
C LEU A 89 -10.50 1.57 -4.88
N LEU A 90 -9.73 1.08 -3.92
CA LEU A 90 -9.09 1.90 -2.89
C LEU A 90 -7.63 2.16 -3.27
N HIS A 91 -7.40 3.28 -3.96
CA HIS A 91 -6.09 3.72 -4.47
C HIS A 91 -5.52 4.90 -3.67
N GLY A 92 -6.39 5.79 -3.20
CA GLY A 92 -6.10 6.95 -2.35
C GLY A 92 -7.30 7.25 -1.44
N SER A 93 -7.15 8.21 -0.53
CA SER A 93 -8.09 8.42 0.59
C SER A 93 -8.60 9.86 0.72
N GLU A 94 -8.48 10.69 -0.32
CA GLU A 94 -8.92 12.10 -0.27
C GLU A 94 -10.29 12.31 -0.93
N VAL A 95 -10.52 11.66 -2.08
CA VAL A 95 -11.71 11.88 -2.90
C VAL A 95 -12.23 10.57 -3.48
N TRP A 96 -13.54 10.52 -3.73
CA TRP A 96 -14.14 9.64 -4.72
C TRP A 96 -14.08 10.32 -6.09
N TYR A 97 -13.28 9.78 -7.00
CA TYR A 97 -13.27 10.23 -8.39
C TYR A 97 -14.46 9.61 -9.13
N ARG A 98 -15.27 10.44 -9.79
CA ARG A 98 -16.53 10.05 -10.45
C ARG A 98 -16.43 10.02 -11.97
N GLY A 99 -15.22 10.20 -12.51
CA GLY A 99 -14.97 10.26 -13.95
C GLY A 99 -15.12 11.67 -14.51
N ARG A 100 -15.13 11.77 -15.83
CA ARG A 100 -15.32 13.05 -16.54
C ARG A 100 -16.78 13.48 -16.48
N ASN A 101 -16.98 14.79 -16.49
CA ASN A 101 -18.30 15.39 -16.64
C ASN A 101 -18.82 15.17 -18.06
N ASP A 102 -20.02 14.58 -18.20
CA ASP A 102 -20.67 14.36 -19.51
C ASP A 102 -20.96 15.67 -20.27
N ASN A 103 -21.03 16.81 -19.57
CA ASN A 103 -21.32 18.12 -20.16
C ASN A 103 -20.06 18.93 -20.50
N ASP A 104 -18.90 18.54 -19.96
CA ASP A 104 -17.60 19.16 -20.22
C ASP A 104 -16.50 18.11 -20.10
N GLU A 105 -16.07 17.57 -21.24
CA GLU A 105 -15.03 16.53 -21.30
C GLU A 105 -13.66 17.00 -20.75
N THR A 106 -13.52 18.29 -20.40
CA THR A 106 -12.32 18.86 -19.79
C THR A 106 -12.37 18.91 -18.26
N ASP A 107 -13.51 18.59 -17.64
CA ASP A 107 -13.71 18.69 -16.19
C ASP A 107 -13.91 17.31 -15.55
N ASP A 108 -13.07 17.00 -14.57
CA ASP A 108 -13.13 15.77 -13.79
C ASP A 108 -14.00 16.01 -12.53
N VAL A 109 -14.87 15.07 -12.20
CA VAL A 109 -15.77 15.18 -11.04
C VAL A 109 -15.20 14.43 -9.83
N TYR A 110 -15.07 15.13 -8.70
CA TYR A 110 -14.57 14.59 -7.44
C TYR A 110 -15.54 14.91 -6.30
N ASP A 111 -15.86 13.91 -5.49
CA ASP A 111 -16.53 14.10 -4.19
C ASP A 111 -15.50 13.91 -3.07
N SER A 112 -15.36 14.90 -2.19
CA SER A 112 -14.46 14.83 -1.03
C SER A 112 -14.85 13.69 -0.10
N LEU A 113 -13.87 12.98 0.46
CA LEU A 113 -14.05 12.01 1.54
C LEU A 113 -14.05 12.67 2.94
N GLY A 114 -14.25 13.98 3.01
CA GLY A 114 -14.19 14.77 4.24
C GLY A 114 -12.76 15.02 4.70
N ASP A 115 -12.57 15.10 6.02
CA ASP A 115 -11.26 15.24 6.66
C ASP A 115 -10.65 13.88 7.06
N PHE A 116 -11.16 12.78 6.48
CA PHE A 116 -10.76 11.41 6.82
C PHE A 116 -9.23 11.22 6.82
N ILE A 117 -8.54 11.74 5.81
CA ILE A 117 -7.09 11.58 5.71
C ILE A 117 -6.35 12.27 6.87
N GLU A 118 -6.87 13.34 7.44
CA GLU A 118 -6.30 14.03 8.61
C GLU A 118 -6.79 13.44 9.95
N THR A 119 -8.06 13.05 10.07
CA THR A 119 -8.70 12.72 11.35
C THR A 119 -8.96 11.23 11.57
N GLY A 120 -9.05 10.47 10.49
CA GLY A 120 -9.53 9.09 10.49
C GLY A 120 -11.04 8.97 10.68
N ASP A 121 -11.77 10.08 10.76
CA ASP A 121 -13.23 10.07 10.91
C ASP A 121 -13.88 9.65 9.59
N MET A 122 -14.69 8.60 9.67
CA MET A 122 -15.43 8.06 8.54
C MET A 122 -16.92 8.39 8.59
N THR A 123 -17.41 8.93 9.71
CA THR A 123 -18.83 8.90 10.10
C THR A 123 -19.75 9.57 9.08
N ASP A 124 -19.35 10.73 8.58
CA ASP A 124 -20.24 11.58 7.77
C ASP A 124 -20.20 11.26 6.27
N VAL A 125 -19.08 10.73 5.77
CA VAL A 125 -18.86 10.57 4.32
C VAL A 125 -18.49 9.14 3.95
N VAL A 126 -17.36 8.65 4.47
CA VAL A 126 -16.80 7.35 4.06
C VAL A 126 -17.73 6.20 4.46
N GLU A 127 -18.18 6.16 5.71
CA GLU A 127 -18.98 5.06 6.23
C GLU A 127 -20.38 4.95 5.59
N PRO A 128 -21.13 6.04 5.35
CA PRO A 128 -22.35 6.01 4.54
C PRO A 128 -22.13 5.50 3.11
N LEU A 129 -21.02 5.86 2.46
CA LEU A 129 -20.66 5.35 1.13
C LEU A 129 -20.34 3.85 1.18
N LEU A 130 -19.55 3.41 2.16
CA LEU A 130 -19.23 2.00 2.37
C LEU A 130 -20.49 1.16 2.65
N GLN A 131 -21.45 1.69 3.41
CA GLN A 131 -22.71 1.00 3.70
C GLN A 131 -23.55 0.79 2.42
N GLN A 132 -23.57 1.76 1.51
CA GLN A 132 -24.24 1.61 0.21
C GLN A 132 -23.54 0.55 -0.64
N CYS A 133 -22.21 0.56 -0.69
CA CYS A 133 -21.43 -0.43 -1.41
C CYS A 133 -21.60 -1.84 -0.83
N LEU A 134 -21.68 -1.98 0.50
CA LEU A 134 -21.94 -3.24 1.18
C LEU A 134 -23.34 -3.78 0.90
N THR A 135 -24.35 -2.91 0.84
CA THR A 135 -25.73 -3.29 0.48
C THR A 135 -25.78 -3.94 -0.91
N ARG A 136 -24.91 -3.49 -1.83
CA ARG A 136 -24.72 -4.08 -3.17
C ARG A 136 -23.68 -5.21 -3.21
N GLN A 137 -23.07 -5.56 -2.08
CA GLN A 137 -22.04 -6.60 -1.96
C GLN A 137 -20.86 -6.41 -2.92
N LEU A 138 -20.43 -5.17 -3.13
CA LEU A 138 -19.36 -4.87 -4.07
C LEU A 138 -18.02 -5.45 -3.58
N PRO A 139 -17.30 -6.23 -4.39
CA PRO A 139 -15.94 -6.64 -4.04
C PRO A 139 -15.03 -5.40 -4.05
N CYS A 140 -14.08 -5.37 -3.13
CA CYS A 140 -13.15 -4.26 -2.96
C CYS A 140 -11.73 -4.68 -3.33
N VAL A 141 -11.04 -3.84 -4.08
CA VAL A 141 -9.60 -3.95 -4.37
C VAL A 141 -8.85 -2.87 -3.61
N CYS A 142 -8.04 -3.28 -2.64
CA CYS A 142 -7.15 -2.38 -1.90
C CYS A 142 -5.78 -2.34 -2.59
N ALA A 143 -5.58 -1.33 -3.43
CA ALA A 143 -4.33 -1.14 -4.19
C ALA A 143 -3.22 -0.48 -3.34
N ASN A 144 -3.60 0.18 -2.25
CA ASN A 144 -2.71 0.75 -1.26
C ASN A 144 -3.09 0.21 0.14
N PRO A 145 -2.36 -0.81 0.65
CA PRO A 145 -2.72 -1.50 1.89
C PRO A 145 -2.37 -0.72 3.15
N ASP A 146 -1.63 0.39 3.04
CA ASP A 146 -1.21 1.15 4.21
C ASP A 146 -2.44 1.68 4.95
N CYS A 147 -2.49 1.48 6.27
CA CYS A 147 -3.55 2.05 7.10
C CYS A 147 -3.22 3.49 7.53
N ILE A 148 -1.96 3.74 7.90
CA ILE A 148 -1.49 5.06 8.33
C ILE A 148 -0.08 5.32 7.84
N VAL A 149 0.26 6.59 7.66
CA VAL A 149 1.64 7.06 7.45
C VAL A 149 1.96 8.23 8.35
N GLN A 150 3.23 8.33 8.76
CA GLN A 150 3.74 9.51 9.45
C GLN A 150 4.04 10.61 8.42
N THR A 151 3.45 11.78 8.62
CA THR A 151 3.64 12.95 7.77
C THR A 151 5.00 13.61 8.04
N PRO A 152 5.58 14.34 7.07
CA PRO A 152 6.85 15.05 7.26
C PRO A 152 6.84 16.07 8.41
N THR A 153 5.66 16.56 8.81
CA THR A 153 5.47 17.51 9.91
C THR A 153 5.26 16.83 11.27
N GLY A 154 5.28 15.49 11.33
CA GLY A 154 5.16 14.71 12.57
C GLY A 154 3.72 14.37 12.99
N GLY A 155 2.72 14.60 12.15
CA GLY A 155 1.35 14.11 12.34
C GLY A 155 1.09 12.77 11.64
N THR A 156 -0.09 12.19 11.83
CA THR A 156 -0.54 10.96 11.17
C THR A 156 -1.46 11.30 10.00
N ALA A 157 -1.34 10.59 8.88
CA ALA A 157 -2.33 10.59 7.81
C ALA A 157 -2.94 9.19 7.64
N TYR A 158 -4.26 9.13 7.46
CA TYR A 158 -5.02 7.90 7.27
C TYR A 158 -5.14 7.53 5.80
N MET A 159 -4.81 6.28 5.51
CA MET A 159 -4.54 5.77 4.17
C MET A 159 -5.63 4.77 3.75
N PRO A 160 -5.69 4.39 2.46
CA PRO A 160 -6.79 3.57 1.92
C PRO A 160 -6.95 2.20 2.58
N GLY A 161 -5.88 1.65 3.17
CA GLY A 161 -5.93 0.43 3.97
C GLY A 161 -6.86 0.53 5.17
N THR A 162 -6.98 1.71 5.82
CA THR A 162 -7.93 1.89 6.93
C THR A 162 -9.37 1.81 6.45
N ILE A 163 -9.67 2.39 5.28
CA ILE A 163 -10.99 2.28 4.64
C ILE A 163 -11.27 0.82 4.26
N ALA A 164 -10.27 0.13 3.71
CA ALA A 164 -10.37 -1.28 3.32
C ALA A 164 -10.65 -2.19 4.53
N GLN A 165 -9.91 -1.98 5.62
CA GLN A 165 -10.11 -2.69 6.89
C GLN A 165 -11.53 -2.46 7.40
N ARG A 166 -12.01 -1.20 7.41
CA ARG A 166 -13.37 -0.88 7.84
C ARG A 166 -14.41 -1.61 6.98
N TYR A 167 -14.24 -1.59 5.66
CA TYR A 167 -15.16 -2.29 4.76
C TYR A 167 -15.20 -3.80 5.03
N GLN A 168 -14.04 -4.41 5.33
CA GLN A 168 -13.95 -5.81 5.71
C GLN A 168 -14.63 -6.11 7.05
N GLU A 169 -14.45 -5.24 8.07
CA GLU A 169 -15.12 -5.35 9.38
C GLU A 169 -16.64 -5.25 9.27
N MET A 170 -17.14 -4.44 8.33
CA MET A 170 -18.58 -4.35 8.01
C MET A 170 -19.11 -5.60 7.28
N GLY A 171 -18.24 -6.54 6.89
CA GLY A 171 -18.59 -7.78 6.17
C GLY A 171 -18.36 -7.73 4.66
N GLY A 172 -17.73 -6.68 4.15
CA GLY A 172 -17.34 -6.56 2.75
C GLY A 172 -16.18 -7.50 2.39
N THR A 173 -16.07 -7.88 1.10
CA THR A 173 -14.95 -8.69 0.62
C THR A 173 -13.85 -7.79 0.09
N VAL A 174 -12.62 -7.94 0.60
CA VAL A 174 -11.46 -7.13 0.21
C VAL A 174 -10.35 -8.03 -0.34
N THR A 175 -9.82 -7.66 -1.51
CA THR A 175 -8.57 -8.20 -2.05
C THR A 175 -7.44 -7.22 -1.78
N TRP A 176 -6.44 -7.67 -1.03
CA TRP A 176 -5.30 -6.86 -0.58
C TRP A 176 -4.09 -7.07 -1.49
N PHE A 177 -3.34 -5.99 -1.76
CA PHE A 177 -2.11 -6.02 -2.55
C PHE A 177 -0.95 -5.37 -1.80
N GLY A 178 0.25 -5.89 -1.99
CA GLY A 178 1.43 -5.49 -1.23
C GLY A 178 1.75 -6.48 -0.11
N LYS A 179 2.62 -6.05 0.81
CA LYS A 179 3.07 -6.87 1.94
C LYS A 179 1.96 -6.98 3.00
N PRO A 180 1.77 -8.14 3.66
CA PRO A 180 2.61 -9.34 3.65
C PRO A 180 2.24 -10.36 2.57
N GLN A 181 1.41 -9.99 1.59
CA GLN A 181 0.79 -10.96 0.70
C GLN A 181 1.82 -11.68 -0.19
N PRO A 182 1.72 -13.01 -0.39
CA PRO A 182 2.72 -13.80 -1.11
C PRO A 182 2.98 -13.36 -2.56
N GLN A 183 1.97 -12.80 -3.23
CA GLN A 183 2.09 -12.28 -4.60
C GLN A 183 3.17 -11.21 -4.72
N HIS A 184 3.34 -10.36 -3.70
CA HIS A 184 4.32 -9.28 -3.71
C HIS A 184 5.73 -9.84 -3.79
N PHE A 185 6.03 -10.79 -2.92
CA PHE A 185 7.33 -11.45 -2.87
C PHE A 185 7.59 -12.30 -4.13
N ARG A 186 6.56 -12.96 -4.67
CA ARG A 186 6.67 -13.68 -5.94
C ARG A 186 7.03 -12.74 -7.09
N ALA A 187 6.37 -11.60 -7.21
CA ALA A 187 6.67 -10.60 -8.24
C ALA A 187 8.11 -10.05 -8.11
N CYS A 188 8.61 -9.87 -6.89
CA CYS A 188 10.01 -9.50 -6.64
C CYS A 188 10.99 -10.59 -7.12
N LEU A 189 10.71 -11.86 -6.82
CA LEU A 189 11.54 -12.99 -7.25
C LEU A 189 11.55 -13.16 -8.79
N GLU A 190 10.39 -12.98 -9.43
CA GLU A 190 10.26 -12.99 -10.89
C GLU A 190 11.09 -11.87 -11.53
N THR A 191 11.06 -10.67 -10.95
CA THR A 191 11.87 -9.52 -11.40
C THR A 191 13.36 -9.79 -11.25
N LEU A 192 13.77 -10.39 -10.13
CA LEU A 192 15.18 -10.73 -9.86
C LEU A 192 15.68 -11.93 -10.66
N GLN A 193 14.79 -12.80 -11.13
CA GLN A 193 15.11 -14.10 -11.75
C GLN A 193 16.01 -14.97 -10.87
N LEU A 194 15.78 -14.93 -9.55
CA LEU A 194 16.55 -15.68 -8.55
C LEU A 194 15.63 -16.56 -7.70
N PRO A 195 16.11 -17.74 -7.26
CA PRO A 195 15.36 -18.55 -6.31
C PRO A 195 15.33 -17.89 -4.91
N PRO A 196 14.29 -18.13 -4.09
CA PRO A 196 14.11 -17.48 -2.79
C PRO A 196 15.34 -17.51 -1.87
N HIS A 197 16.02 -18.64 -1.77
CA HIS A 197 17.18 -18.83 -0.89
C HIS A 197 18.43 -18.01 -1.30
N ARG A 198 18.43 -17.35 -2.46
CA ARG A 198 19.49 -16.45 -2.93
C ARG A 198 19.13 -14.97 -2.80
N VAL A 199 17.97 -14.67 -2.24
CA VAL A 199 17.46 -13.31 -2.03
C VAL A 199 17.34 -13.06 -0.54
N ALA A 200 17.65 -11.83 -0.09
CA ALA A 200 17.36 -11.40 1.27
C ALA A 200 16.38 -10.24 1.23
N HIS A 201 15.27 -10.36 1.96
CA HIS A 201 14.34 -9.26 2.16
C HIS A 201 14.79 -8.42 3.36
N VAL A 202 14.75 -7.10 3.22
CA VAL A 202 15.19 -6.18 4.27
C VAL A 202 14.04 -5.23 4.58
N GLY A 203 13.67 -5.11 5.86
CA GLY A 203 12.59 -4.23 6.27
C GLY A 203 12.49 -4.04 7.78
N ASP A 204 11.63 -3.12 8.17
CA ASP A 204 11.42 -2.67 9.55
C ASP A 204 10.08 -3.12 10.13
N SER A 205 9.21 -3.74 9.33
CA SER A 205 7.93 -4.28 9.81
C SER A 205 8.00 -5.78 10.05
N LEU A 206 7.79 -6.23 11.28
CA LEU A 206 7.71 -7.66 11.56
C LEU A 206 6.52 -8.31 10.82
N VAL A 207 5.38 -7.65 10.82
CA VAL A 207 4.15 -8.17 10.21
C VAL A 207 4.23 -8.14 8.68
N HIS A 208 4.63 -7.02 8.09
CA HIS A 208 4.60 -6.87 6.63
C HIS A 208 5.86 -7.43 5.95
N ASP A 209 7.06 -7.09 6.45
CA ASP A 209 8.32 -7.48 5.81
C ASP A 209 8.74 -8.89 6.21
N ILE A 210 8.85 -9.14 7.51
CA ILE A 210 9.46 -10.38 8.01
C ILE A 210 8.51 -11.56 7.79
N ALA A 211 7.27 -11.48 8.27
CA ALA A 211 6.32 -12.59 8.07
C ALA A 211 6.01 -12.82 6.58
N GLY A 212 5.87 -11.75 5.80
CA GLY A 212 5.68 -11.84 4.36
C GLY A 212 6.83 -12.57 3.65
N ALA A 213 8.08 -12.18 3.93
CA ALA A 213 9.26 -12.83 3.36
C ALA A 213 9.40 -14.30 3.81
N GLN A 214 9.09 -14.60 5.07
CA GLN A 214 9.08 -15.97 5.59
C GLN A 214 8.06 -16.84 4.85
N SER A 215 6.84 -16.34 4.62
CA SER A 215 5.81 -17.07 3.88
C SER A 215 6.24 -17.40 2.44
N ALA A 216 7.09 -16.56 1.85
CA ALA A 216 7.67 -16.73 0.52
C ALA A 216 8.97 -17.56 0.50
N GLY A 217 9.45 -18.03 1.66
CA GLY A 217 10.71 -18.78 1.77
C GLY A 217 11.96 -17.93 1.50
N ILE A 218 11.85 -16.60 1.67
CA ILE A 218 12.95 -15.64 1.46
C ILE A 218 13.61 -15.36 2.82
N PRO A 219 14.93 -15.59 2.96
CA PRO A 219 15.71 -15.09 4.10
C PRO A 219 15.44 -13.61 4.34
N ASN A 220 15.34 -13.20 5.60
CA ASN A 220 14.95 -11.83 5.91
C ASN A 220 15.83 -11.19 7.00
N ILE A 221 15.95 -9.88 6.93
CA ILE A 221 16.78 -9.05 7.77
C ILE A 221 15.91 -7.94 8.36
N PHE A 222 15.71 -7.99 9.68
CA PHE A 222 14.96 -6.99 10.41
C PHE A 222 15.85 -5.80 10.79
N VAL A 223 15.34 -4.58 10.59
CA VAL A 223 16.00 -3.32 10.99
C VAL A 223 15.44 -2.86 12.34
N ALA A 224 16.27 -2.83 13.37
CA ALA A 224 15.81 -2.69 14.76
C ALA A 224 15.74 -1.25 15.31
N LEU A 225 16.69 -0.38 14.94
CA LEU A 225 16.83 0.97 15.52
C LEU A 225 16.13 2.07 14.72
N THR A 226 15.54 1.72 13.58
CA THR A 226 14.80 2.65 12.71
C THR A 226 13.51 2.02 12.24
N GLY A 227 12.54 2.83 11.82
CA GLY A 227 11.27 2.33 11.30
C GLY A 227 10.21 2.10 12.37
N ILE A 228 9.18 1.31 12.05
CA ILE A 228 7.93 1.29 12.83
C ILE A 228 8.08 0.74 14.26
N HIS A 229 9.04 -0.16 14.50
CA HIS A 229 9.29 -0.76 15.81
C HIS A 229 10.41 -0.06 16.60
N ALA A 230 10.97 1.04 16.09
CA ALA A 230 12.11 1.69 16.73
C ALA A 230 11.79 2.24 18.13
N GLN A 231 10.53 2.60 18.39
CA GLN A 231 10.08 3.08 19.71
C GLN A 231 9.78 1.93 20.68
N ASP A 232 9.66 0.69 20.19
CA ASP A 232 9.42 -0.50 21.00
C ASP A 232 10.72 -1.07 21.60
N LEU A 233 11.87 -0.55 21.17
CA LEU A 233 13.21 -1.07 21.49
C LEU A 233 14.08 0.03 22.11
N SER A 234 14.99 -0.36 23.01
CA SER A 234 16.05 0.56 23.44
C SER A 234 17.00 0.87 22.28
N SER A 235 17.53 2.09 22.23
CA SER A 235 18.48 2.53 21.20
C SER A 235 19.85 2.81 21.83
N PRO A 236 20.80 1.85 21.75
CA PRO A 236 22.16 2.04 22.26
C PRO A 236 22.88 3.20 21.56
N GLN A 237 23.56 4.05 22.35
CA GLN A 237 24.24 5.25 21.83
C GLN A 237 25.38 4.94 20.86
N ASP A 238 25.96 3.74 20.95
CA ASP A 238 27.02 3.26 20.06
C ASP A 238 26.50 2.66 18.75
N GLY A 239 25.18 2.66 18.54
CA GLY A 239 24.53 2.08 17.35
C GLY A 239 24.54 0.55 17.32
N SER A 240 24.85 -0.10 18.44
CA SER A 240 24.75 -1.56 18.57
C SER A 240 23.29 -2.02 18.61
N LEU A 241 23.08 -3.33 18.44
CA LEU A 241 21.75 -3.91 18.55
C LEU A 241 21.17 -3.72 19.97
N PRO A 242 19.83 -3.58 20.09
CA PRO A 242 19.16 -3.66 21.39
C PRO A 242 19.49 -4.98 22.10
N PRO A 243 19.35 -5.05 23.44
CA PRO A 243 19.53 -6.29 24.19
C PRO A 243 18.73 -7.45 23.58
N LYS A 244 19.36 -8.61 23.46
CA LYS A 244 18.74 -9.80 22.83
C LYS A 244 17.37 -10.15 23.41
N ALA A 245 17.20 -9.98 24.72
CA ALA A 245 15.94 -10.27 25.41
C ALA A 245 14.80 -9.33 24.96
N GLU A 246 15.09 -8.05 24.68
CA GLU A 246 14.09 -7.10 24.17
C GLU A 246 13.65 -7.48 22.76
N LEU A 247 14.60 -7.83 21.90
CA LEU A 247 14.31 -8.31 20.55
C LEU A 247 13.47 -9.60 20.58
N GLU A 248 13.86 -10.59 21.39
CA GLU A 248 13.10 -11.84 21.54
C GLU A 248 11.68 -11.59 22.06
N GLN A 249 11.52 -10.68 23.01
CA GLN A 249 10.21 -10.29 23.53
C GLN A 249 9.34 -9.66 22.43
N LEU A 250 9.87 -8.71 21.67
CA LEU A 250 9.17 -8.07 20.56
C LEU A 250 8.73 -9.14 19.53
N PHE A 251 9.64 -10.01 19.11
CA PHE A 251 9.36 -11.07 18.14
C PHE A 251 8.28 -12.02 18.63
N GLN A 252 8.33 -12.43 19.91
CA GLN A 252 7.37 -13.36 20.49
C GLN A 252 5.98 -12.75 20.68
N GLN A 253 5.89 -11.45 20.97
CA GLN A 253 4.63 -10.76 21.21
C GLN A 253 3.93 -10.32 19.92
N THR A 254 4.69 -10.17 18.83
CA THR A 254 4.14 -9.78 17.53
C THR A 254 3.25 -10.89 16.98
N ARG A 255 2.11 -10.49 16.41
CA ARG A 255 1.14 -11.38 15.77
C ARG A 255 1.06 -11.11 14.28
N SER A 256 0.91 -12.16 13.48
CA SER A 256 0.54 -12.01 12.07
C SER A 256 -0.89 -11.48 11.93
N GLU A 257 -1.26 -11.04 10.72
CA GLU A 257 -2.64 -10.67 10.39
C GLU A 257 -3.64 -11.81 10.67
N GLU A 258 -3.21 -13.06 10.49
CA GLU A 258 -3.97 -14.28 10.74
C GLU A 258 -3.99 -14.71 12.22
N GLY A 259 -3.34 -13.93 13.10
CA GLY A 259 -3.33 -14.17 14.54
C GLY A 259 -2.29 -15.18 15.04
N ALA A 260 -1.40 -15.68 14.16
CA ALA A 260 -0.28 -16.52 14.57
C ALA A 260 0.67 -15.71 15.45
N VAL A 261 1.15 -16.32 16.53
CA VAL A 261 1.99 -15.66 17.54
C VAL A 261 3.46 -15.97 17.27
N GLY A 262 4.29 -14.93 17.27
CA GLY A 262 5.72 -15.06 17.13
C GLY A 262 6.19 -14.90 15.68
N ILE A 263 6.88 -13.80 15.39
CA ILE A 263 7.53 -13.56 14.10
C ILE A 263 9.01 -13.33 14.35
N PHE A 264 9.84 -14.28 13.89
CA PHE A 264 11.27 -14.30 14.17
C PHE A 264 12.07 -14.09 12.90
N PRO A 265 12.83 -12.99 12.78
CA PRO A 265 13.63 -12.74 11.59
C PRO A 265 14.82 -13.70 11.47
N THR A 266 15.34 -13.87 10.26
CA THR A 266 16.54 -14.70 10.03
C THR A 266 17.79 -14.01 10.57
N HIS A 267 17.87 -12.68 10.38
CA HIS A 267 18.94 -11.82 10.87
C HIS A 267 18.36 -10.50 11.39
N VAL A 268 19.13 -9.82 12.24
CA VAL A 268 18.78 -8.48 12.73
C VAL A 268 19.98 -7.56 12.52
N VAL A 269 19.71 -6.35 12.03
CA VAL A 269 20.70 -5.28 11.91
C VAL A 269 20.19 -4.05 12.66
N PRO A 270 21.09 -3.23 13.24
CA PRO A 270 20.66 -2.05 13.98
C PRO A 270 20.03 -1.01 13.05
N ALA A 271 20.74 -0.61 12.00
CA ALA A 271 20.26 0.34 10.99
C ALA A 271 21.08 0.19 9.71
N PHE A 272 20.55 0.69 8.58
CA PHE A 272 21.35 0.95 7.39
C PHE A 272 21.89 2.37 7.46
N GLN A 273 23.22 2.51 7.37
CA GLN A 273 23.88 3.79 7.31
C GLN A 273 24.42 4.02 5.90
N LYS A 274 24.28 5.25 5.39
CA LYS A 274 24.99 5.66 4.18
C LYS A 274 26.49 5.54 4.47
N ALA A 275 27.24 4.87 3.60
CA ALA A 275 28.69 4.85 3.73
C ALA A 275 29.21 6.30 3.77
N PRO A 276 30.18 6.62 4.64
CA PRO A 276 30.79 7.95 4.62
C PRO A 276 31.28 8.25 3.21
N GLU A 277 31.01 9.46 2.71
CA GLU A 277 31.54 9.91 1.42
C GLU A 277 33.07 9.87 1.51
N SER A 278 33.68 9.02 0.68
CA SER A 278 35.12 8.81 0.59
C SER A 278 35.84 10.01 -0.02
#